data_AF-A0A8C5X7M7-F1
#
_entry.id   AF-A0A8C5X7M7-F1
#
_cell.length_a   1.000
_cell.length_b   1.000
_cell.length_c   1.000
_cell.angle_alpha   90.00
_cell.angle_beta   90.00
_cell.angle_gamma   90.00
#
_symmetry.space_group_name_H-M   'P 1'
#
loop_
_entity.id
_entity.type
_entity.pdbx_description
1 polymer ?
#
loop_
_entity_poly.entity_id
_entity_poly.type
_entity_poly.pdbx_seq_one_letter_code
_entity_poly.pdbx_strand_id
1 'polypeptide(L)'
;LLFSRMLRALVAVSLWLRVSPRAQGAPCEAVRIPMCRSMPWNITRMPNHLHHSTQENAVLAIEQYEELVATGCSPVLPFFLCAMYAPICTLEFLYDPIKPCRSVCQRARDGCEPIMRRYNHSWPESLACDDLPVYDRGVCISPEAIVTDVPEGEKSRGQERCRCRKTKPTLSNYLAKNYSYIIHAKVKSVERGNCNEITTVVDVKDILKSSTPIPLSQVPLLTNSSCQCPPLQPKQDVLIMCYEWRSRLMLLDGCLVEKWKDQLNRRFKRWEQRLQEQKRRTARSKNQNSGRSGQSGALKLPSKNTNPLISGPKKAVKTRNSQREISPKKV
;
A
#
# COMPACT_ATOMS: atom_id res chain seq x y z
N LEU A 1 3.95 58.37 -14.56
CA LEU A 1 4.48 57.45 -13.51
C LEU A 1 3.41 56.63 -12.77
N LEU A 2 2.16 57.11 -12.63
CA LEU A 2 1.07 56.36 -11.95
C LEU A 2 0.44 55.24 -12.81
N PHE A 3 0.32 55.42 -14.13
CA PHE A 3 -0.26 54.42 -15.04
C PHE A 3 0.59 53.14 -15.19
N SER A 4 1.92 53.25 -15.11
CA SER A 4 2.86 52.11 -15.24
C SER A 4 2.86 51.19 -14.00
N ARG A 5 2.46 51.72 -12.83
CA ARG A 5 2.38 50.94 -11.59
C ARG A 5 1.08 50.12 -11.48
N MET A 6 -0.03 50.59 -12.06
CA MET A 6 -1.28 49.82 -12.10
C MET A 6 -1.19 48.59 -13.02
N LEU A 7 -0.50 48.70 -14.15
CA LEU A 7 -0.39 47.59 -15.12
C LEU A 7 0.46 46.43 -14.56
N ARG A 8 1.49 46.73 -13.76
CA ARG A 8 2.30 45.70 -13.08
C ARG A 8 1.54 44.98 -11.95
N ALA A 9 0.59 45.66 -11.30
CA ALA A 9 -0.26 45.04 -10.29
C ALA A 9 -1.28 44.05 -10.91
N LEU A 10 -1.81 44.35 -12.10
CA LEU A 10 -2.79 43.49 -12.79
C LEU A 10 -2.16 42.21 -13.38
N VAL A 11 -0.91 42.27 -13.84
CA VAL A 11 -0.18 41.08 -14.33
C VAL A 11 0.29 40.19 -13.16
N ALA A 12 0.60 40.76 -12.00
CA ALA A 12 0.93 39.98 -10.81
C ALA A 12 -0.29 39.23 -10.27
N VAL A 13 -1.50 39.81 -10.30
CA VAL A 13 -2.73 39.14 -9.78
C VAL A 13 -3.18 37.98 -10.68
N SER A 14 -2.91 38.03 -11.99
CA SER A 14 -3.30 36.97 -12.93
C SER A 14 -2.41 35.71 -12.89
N LEU A 15 -1.24 35.77 -12.23
CA LEU A 15 -0.32 34.62 -12.12
C LEU A 15 -0.54 33.77 -10.85
N TRP A 16 -1.35 34.23 -9.88
CA TRP A 16 -1.66 33.47 -8.65
C TRP A 16 -2.95 32.64 -8.74
N LEU A 17 -3.69 32.71 -9.84
CA LEU A 17 -4.97 32.00 -10.03
C LEU A 17 -4.89 30.73 -10.88
N ARG A 18 -3.68 30.28 -11.27
CA ARG A 18 -3.52 28.97 -11.93
C ARG A 18 -3.05 27.90 -10.96
N VAL A 19 -3.80 27.70 -9.89
CA VAL A 19 -3.86 26.37 -9.28
C VAL A 19 -4.76 25.55 -10.21
N SER A 20 -4.16 24.87 -11.19
CA SER A 20 -4.86 23.81 -11.90
C SER A 20 -5.40 22.85 -10.85
N PRO A 21 -6.71 22.53 -10.84
CA PRO A 21 -7.20 21.44 -10.03
C PRO A 21 -6.43 20.22 -10.53
N ARG A 22 -5.55 19.66 -9.70
CA ARG A 22 -5.01 18.33 -9.93
C ARG A 22 -6.24 17.46 -10.10
N ALA A 23 -6.46 16.93 -11.31
CA ALA A 23 -7.68 16.20 -11.66
C ALA A 23 -7.98 15.22 -10.54
N GLN A 24 -8.99 15.55 -9.73
CA GLN A 24 -9.50 14.64 -8.74
C GLN A 24 -10.14 13.56 -9.57
N GLY A 25 -9.46 12.41 -9.72
CA GLY A 25 -9.99 11.36 -10.59
C GLY A 25 -11.41 11.01 -10.17
N ALA A 26 -12.27 10.81 -11.17
CA ALA A 26 -13.70 10.65 -10.99
C ALA A 26 -14.01 9.52 -9.98
N PRO A 27 -15.08 9.63 -9.17
CA PRO A 27 -15.51 8.54 -8.29
C PRO A 27 -15.68 7.23 -9.09
N CYS A 28 -15.53 6.08 -8.44
CA CYS A 28 -15.76 4.82 -9.13
C CYS A 28 -17.18 4.78 -9.71
N GLU A 29 -17.32 4.12 -10.85
CA GLU A 29 -18.56 3.99 -11.59
C GLU A 29 -18.82 2.50 -11.90
N ALA A 30 -20.07 2.14 -12.13
CA ALA A 30 -20.42 0.76 -12.49
C ALA A 30 -19.79 0.37 -13.84
N VAL A 31 -19.32 -0.87 -13.97
CA VAL A 31 -18.80 -1.40 -15.24
C VAL A 31 -19.96 -1.48 -16.25
N ARG A 32 -19.82 -0.73 -17.36
CA ARG A 32 -20.82 -0.66 -18.44
C ARG A 32 -20.35 -1.38 -19.71
N ILE A 33 -19.07 -1.76 -19.79
CA ILE A 33 -18.49 -2.50 -20.91
C ILE A 33 -19.13 -3.90 -21.00
N PRO A 34 -19.84 -4.24 -22.10
CA PRO A 34 -20.61 -5.48 -22.21
C PRO A 34 -19.81 -6.76 -21.91
N MET A 35 -18.64 -6.95 -22.54
CA MET A 35 -17.81 -8.15 -22.35
C MET A 35 -17.16 -8.25 -20.95
N CYS A 36 -17.18 -7.17 -20.17
CA CYS A 36 -16.59 -7.12 -18.83
C CYS A 36 -17.60 -7.30 -17.71
N ARG A 37 -18.89 -7.49 -18.01
CA ARG A 37 -19.94 -7.67 -16.99
C ARG A 37 -19.76 -8.93 -16.16
N SER A 38 -19.10 -9.95 -16.70
CA SER A 38 -18.81 -11.22 -16.01
C SER A 38 -17.53 -11.18 -15.18
N MET A 39 -16.84 -10.04 -15.12
CA MET A 39 -15.64 -9.93 -14.30
C MET A 39 -15.99 -10.06 -12.82
N PRO A 40 -15.04 -10.54 -11.98
CA PRO A 40 -15.24 -10.62 -10.54
C PRO A 40 -15.49 -9.27 -9.84
N TRP A 41 -15.31 -8.14 -10.54
CA TRP A 41 -15.60 -6.79 -10.05
C TRP A 41 -16.70 -6.12 -10.88
N ASN A 42 -17.52 -5.29 -10.23
CA ASN A 42 -18.65 -4.59 -10.84
C ASN A 42 -18.47 -3.06 -10.91
N ILE A 43 -17.39 -2.53 -10.34
CA ILE A 43 -17.06 -1.09 -10.35
C ILE A 43 -15.66 -0.86 -10.94
N THR A 44 -15.56 0.18 -11.75
CA THR A 44 -14.34 0.65 -12.43
C THR A 44 -14.13 2.13 -12.15
N ARG A 45 -13.02 2.68 -12.64
CA ARG A 45 -12.74 4.12 -12.62
C ARG A 45 -11.95 4.52 -13.84
N MET A 46 -12.21 5.74 -14.30
CA MET A 46 -11.51 6.37 -15.42
C MET A 46 -10.55 7.46 -14.91
N PRO A 47 -9.43 7.72 -15.60
CA PRO A 47 -9.01 7.05 -16.83
C PRO A 47 -8.52 5.61 -16.61
N ASN A 48 -8.71 4.77 -17.63
CA ASN A 48 -8.18 3.39 -17.61
C ASN A 48 -6.68 3.35 -17.99
N HIS A 49 -6.10 2.15 -18.04
CA HIS A 49 -4.66 1.95 -18.35
C HIS A 49 -4.26 2.36 -19.76
N LEU A 50 -5.25 2.55 -20.63
CA LEU A 50 -5.10 2.98 -22.02
C LEU A 50 -5.47 4.46 -22.20
N HIS A 51 -5.59 5.20 -21.09
CA HIS A 51 -5.87 6.63 -21.06
C HIS A 51 -7.21 7.05 -21.67
N HIS A 52 -8.17 6.12 -21.79
CA HIS A 52 -9.54 6.51 -22.10
C HIS A 52 -10.12 7.25 -20.90
N SER A 53 -10.64 8.47 -21.11
CA SER A 53 -11.23 9.29 -20.04
C SER A 53 -12.64 8.86 -19.63
N THR A 54 -13.33 8.09 -20.48
CA THR A 54 -14.71 7.66 -20.25
C THR A 54 -14.91 6.20 -20.66
N GLN A 55 -15.88 5.52 -20.03
CA GLN A 55 -16.20 4.14 -20.41
C GLN A 55 -16.74 4.04 -21.83
N GLU A 56 -17.44 5.06 -22.34
CA GLU A 56 -17.94 5.09 -23.71
C GLU A 56 -16.79 4.98 -24.73
N ASN A 57 -15.68 5.69 -24.50
CA ASN A 57 -14.48 5.57 -25.34
C ASN A 57 -13.82 4.19 -25.19
N ALA A 58 -13.81 3.64 -23.97
CA ALA A 58 -13.27 2.32 -23.71
C ALA A 58 -14.10 1.21 -24.38
N VAL A 59 -15.43 1.35 -24.44
CA VAL A 59 -16.35 0.44 -25.14
C VAL A 59 -15.99 0.38 -26.62
N LEU A 60 -15.93 1.52 -27.31
CA LEU A 60 -15.57 1.55 -28.74
C LEU A 60 -14.19 0.93 -29.01
N ALA A 61 -13.23 1.14 -28.11
CA ALA A 61 -11.87 0.64 -28.28
C ALA A 61 -11.71 -0.85 -27.93
N ILE A 62 -12.55 -1.43 -27.07
CA ILE A 62 -12.48 -2.85 -26.69
C ILE A 62 -13.33 -3.75 -27.59
N GLU A 63 -14.38 -3.22 -28.23
CA GLU A 63 -15.26 -3.96 -29.15
C GLU A 63 -14.50 -4.72 -30.25
N GLN A 64 -13.38 -4.16 -30.74
CA GLN A 64 -12.53 -4.82 -31.74
C GLN A 64 -11.94 -6.18 -31.29
N TYR A 65 -11.95 -6.49 -29.99
CA TYR A 65 -11.45 -7.75 -29.45
C TYR A 65 -12.57 -8.78 -29.18
N GLU A 66 -13.85 -8.44 -29.41
CA GLU A 66 -14.98 -9.36 -29.14
C GLU A 66 -14.83 -10.68 -29.90
N GLU A 67 -14.51 -10.61 -31.20
CA GLU A 67 -14.30 -11.80 -32.02
C GLU A 67 -13.11 -12.62 -31.54
N LEU A 68 -12.00 -11.97 -31.18
CA LEU A 68 -10.82 -12.65 -30.65
C LEU A 68 -11.13 -13.35 -29.33
N VAL A 69 -11.89 -12.72 -28.44
CA VAL A 69 -12.38 -13.32 -27.19
C VAL A 69 -13.27 -14.53 -27.48
N ALA A 70 -14.18 -14.43 -28.45
CA ALA A 70 -15.09 -15.51 -28.83
C ALA A 70 -14.37 -16.76 -29.38
N THR A 71 -13.17 -16.61 -29.94
CA THR A 71 -12.36 -17.78 -30.38
C THR A 71 -11.89 -18.67 -29.23
N GLY A 72 -11.87 -18.16 -27.99
CA GLY A 72 -11.38 -18.91 -26.83
C GLY A 72 -9.86 -19.18 -26.86
N CYS A 73 -9.09 -18.40 -27.61
CA CYS A 73 -7.64 -18.59 -27.79
C CYS A 73 -6.82 -18.56 -26.49
N SER A 74 -7.31 -17.87 -25.46
CA SER A 74 -6.73 -17.90 -24.13
C SER A 74 -7.82 -17.69 -23.06
N PRO A 75 -7.89 -18.53 -22.02
CA PRO A 75 -8.92 -18.42 -20.98
C PRO A 75 -8.80 -17.14 -20.15
N VAL A 76 -7.63 -16.49 -20.16
CA VAL A 76 -7.37 -15.26 -19.40
C VAL A 76 -7.45 -13.99 -20.24
N LEU A 77 -7.72 -14.08 -21.55
CA LEU A 77 -7.85 -12.90 -22.41
C LEU A 77 -8.97 -11.94 -21.95
N PRO A 78 -10.21 -12.41 -21.62
CA PRO A 78 -11.27 -11.50 -21.17
C PRO A 78 -10.88 -10.77 -19.90
N PHE A 79 -10.29 -11.49 -18.93
CA PHE A 79 -9.79 -10.91 -17.70
C PHE A 79 -8.72 -9.85 -17.98
N PHE A 80 -7.74 -10.15 -18.83
CA PHE A 80 -6.67 -9.24 -19.17
C PHE A 80 -7.19 -7.95 -19.82
N LEU A 81 -8.04 -8.07 -20.84
CA LEU A 81 -8.63 -6.91 -21.51
C LEU A 81 -9.45 -6.09 -20.53
N CYS A 82 -10.34 -6.70 -19.76
CA CYS A 82 -11.15 -5.97 -18.79
C CYS A 82 -10.30 -5.33 -17.69
N ALA A 83 -9.22 -5.97 -17.24
CA ALA A 83 -8.29 -5.36 -16.29
C ALA A 83 -7.57 -4.13 -16.86
N MET A 84 -7.37 -4.05 -18.19
CA MET A 84 -6.79 -2.90 -18.88
C MET A 84 -7.81 -1.79 -19.17
N TYR A 85 -9.00 -2.16 -19.65
CA TYR A 85 -10.04 -1.25 -20.15
C TYR A 85 -11.04 -0.79 -19.08
N ALA A 86 -11.34 -1.63 -18.09
CA ALA A 86 -12.22 -1.35 -16.97
C ALA A 86 -11.59 -1.85 -15.66
N PRO A 87 -10.44 -1.26 -15.25
CA PRO A 87 -9.69 -1.74 -14.10
C PRO A 87 -10.53 -1.70 -12.81
N ILE A 88 -10.33 -2.70 -11.95
CA ILE A 88 -11.03 -2.76 -10.66
C ILE A 88 -10.80 -1.47 -9.85
N CYS A 89 -11.90 -0.86 -9.41
CA CYS A 89 -11.79 0.30 -8.54
C CYS A 89 -11.56 -0.15 -7.09
N THR A 90 -10.34 0.04 -6.59
CA THR A 90 -9.97 -0.24 -5.19
C THR A 90 -9.32 0.98 -4.55
N LEU A 91 -9.43 1.06 -3.23
CA LEU A 91 -9.05 2.26 -2.47
C LEU A 91 -7.54 2.52 -2.45
N GLU A 92 -6.74 1.46 -2.47
CA GLU A 92 -5.28 1.55 -2.52
C GLU A 92 -4.77 2.07 -3.87
N PHE A 93 -5.58 1.88 -4.93
CA PHE A 93 -5.24 2.15 -6.33
C PHE A 93 -6.17 3.21 -6.97
N LEU A 94 -6.70 4.13 -6.15
CA LEU A 94 -7.67 5.13 -6.61
C LEU A 94 -7.07 6.13 -7.64
N TYR A 95 -5.79 6.46 -7.55
CA TYR A 95 -5.13 7.43 -8.45
C TYR A 95 -4.39 6.78 -9.61
N ASP A 96 -4.03 5.53 -9.43
CA ASP A 96 -3.29 4.73 -10.39
C ASP A 96 -3.87 3.31 -10.24
N PRO A 97 -4.81 2.92 -11.12
CA PRO A 97 -5.50 1.65 -11.01
C PRO A 97 -4.51 0.48 -10.94
N ILE A 98 -4.90 -0.63 -10.32
CA ILE A 98 -4.03 -1.79 -10.28
C ILE A 98 -3.92 -2.40 -11.69
N LYS A 99 -2.69 -2.69 -12.12
CA LYS A 99 -2.43 -3.32 -13.42
C LYS A 99 -2.55 -4.85 -13.34
N PRO A 100 -2.93 -5.53 -14.43
CA PRO A 100 -2.80 -6.98 -14.50
C PRO A 100 -1.32 -7.40 -14.41
N CYS A 101 -1.07 -8.56 -13.83
CA CYS A 101 0.29 -9.10 -13.76
C CYS A 101 0.82 -9.42 -15.16
N ARG A 102 2.14 -9.22 -15.36
CA ARG A 102 2.84 -9.55 -16.61
C ARG A 102 2.56 -10.98 -17.10
N SER A 103 2.53 -11.94 -16.18
CA SER A 103 2.25 -13.35 -16.48
C SER A 103 0.85 -13.57 -17.07
N VAL A 104 -0.14 -12.76 -16.67
CA VAL A 104 -1.50 -12.82 -17.23
C VAL A 104 -1.50 -12.30 -18.67
N CYS A 105 -0.82 -11.18 -18.94
CA CYS A 105 -0.65 -10.65 -20.29
C CYS A 105 0.06 -11.64 -21.21
N GLN A 106 1.16 -12.24 -20.75
CA GLN A 106 1.91 -13.21 -21.55
C GLN A 106 1.04 -14.42 -21.93
N ARG A 107 0.30 -15.01 -20.97
CA ARG A 107 -0.65 -16.08 -21.27
C ARG A 107 -1.77 -15.67 -22.24
N ALA A 108 -2.24 -14.43 -22.17
CA ALA A 108 -3.23 -13.90 -23.11
C ALA A 108 -2.63 -13.76 -24.53
N ARG A 109 -1.46 -13.11 -24.62
CA ARG A 109 -0.73 -12.89 -25.87
C ARG A 109 -0.32 -14.20 -26.53
N ASP A 110 0.31 -15.11 -25.80
CA ASP A 110 0.88 -16.33 -26.36
C ASP A 110 -0.21 -17.25 -26.95
N GLY A 111 -1.43 -17.23 -26.38
CA GLY A 111 -2.58 -17.96 -26.93
C GLY A 111 -3.23 -17.27 -28.14
N CYS A 112 -3.27 -15.94 -28.16
CA CYS A 112 -4.12 -15.19 -29.10
C CYS A 112 -3.36 -14.48 -30.23
N GLU A 113 -2.11 -14.08 -30.01
CA GLU A 113 -1.27 -13.44 -31.04
C GLU A 113 -1.08 -14.32 -32.29
N PRO A 114 -0.91 -15.66 -32.20
CA PRO A 114 -0.84 -16.50 -33.41
C PRO A 114 -2.10 -16.41 -34.28
N ILE A 115 -3.28 -16.22 -33.68
CA ILE A 115 -4.53 -16.02 -34.42
C ILE A 115 -4.54 -14.64 -35.06
N MET A 116 -4.17 -13.60 -34.32
CA MET A 116 -4.07 -12.23 -34.86
C MET A 116 -3.15 -12.17 -36.09
N ARG A 117 -1.98 -12.82 -36.02
CA ARG A 117 -1.00 -12.84 -37.11
C ARG A 117 -1.54 -13.52 -38.38
N ARG A 118 -2.43 -14.51 -38.24
CA ARG A 118 -3.10 -15.15 -39.40
C ARG A 118 -3.94 -14.15 -40.20
N TYR A 119 -4.46 -13.13 -39.53
CA TYR A 119 -5.24 -12.05 -40.14
C TYR A 119 -4.41 -10.77 -40.32
N ASN A 120 -3.08 -10.86 -40.38
CA ASN A 120 -2.16 -9.73 -40.53
C ASN A 120 -2.27 -8.66 -39.43
N HIS A 121 -2.70 -9.05 -38.23
CA HIS A 121 -2.68 -8.20 -37.04
C HIS A 121 -1.56 -8.63 -36.10
N SER A 122 -0.94 -7.67 -35.42
CA SER A 122 0.05 -7.92 -34.35
C SER A 122 -0.56 -7.63 -32.98
N TRP A 123 0.02 -8.22 -31.93
CA TRP A 123 -0.31 -7.79 -30.57
C TRP A 123 0.01 -6.30 -30.40
N PRO A 124 -0.93 -5.47 -29.91
CA PRO A 124 -0.77 -4.02 -29.93
C PRO A 124 0.24 -3.57 -28.86
N GLU A 125 0.99 -2.51 -29.17
CA GLU A 125 2.00 -1.93 -28.27
C GLU A 125 1.36 -1.40 -26.97
N SER A 126 0.14 -0.87 -27.03
CA SER A 126 -0.60 -0.42 -25.84
C SER A 126 -0.98 -1.55 -24.87
N LEU A 127 -0.88 -2.81 -25.29
CA LEU A 127 -1.05 -4.00 -24.45
C LEU A 127 0.27 -4.77 -24.28
N ALA A 128 1.43 -4.14 -24.54
CA ALA A 128 2.73 -4.79 -24.37
C ALA A 128 2.94 -5.28 -22.93
N CYS A 129 3.34 -6.56 -22.80
CA CYS A 129 3.47 -7.18 -21.48
C CYS A 129 4.67 -6.65 -20.68
N ASP A 130 5.67 -6.07 -21.34
CA ASP A 130 6.91 -5.61 -20.70
C ASP A 130 6.69 -4.41 -19.79
N ASP A 131 5.63 -3.63 -20.04
CA ASP A 131 5.22 -2.47 -19.23
C ASP A 131 4.41 -2.84 -17.99
N LEU A 132 4.11 -4.13 -17.82
CA LEU A 132 3.32 -4.64 -16.71
C LEU A 132 4.21 -5.12 -15.55
N PRO A 133 3.76 -4.94 -14.30
CA PRO A 133 4.48 -5.37 -13.11
C PRO A 133 4.60 -6.91 -13.02
N VAL A 134 5.71 -7.34 -12.41
CA VAL A 134 5.92 -8.73 -11.97
C VAL A 134 5.50 -8.83 -10.51
N TYR A 135 4.80 -9.90 -10.12
CA TYR A 135 4.22 -10.09 -8.78
C TYR A 135 5.25 -9.91 -7.65
N ASP A 136 6.48 -10.39 -7.82
CA ASP A 136 7.54 -10.28 -6.81
C ASP A 136 8.17 -8.87 -6.72
N ARG A 137 7.84 -7.96 -7.65
CA ARG A 137 8.41 -6.61 -7.77
C ARG A 137 7.39 -5.48 -7.68
N GLY A 138 6.11 -5.80 -7.49
CA GLY A 138 5.02 -4.83 -7.40
C GLY A 138 3.66 -5.48 -7.18
N VAL A 139 2.63 -4.68 -6.91
CA VAL A 139 1.26 -5.18 -6.71
C VAL A 139 0.54 -5.25 -8.06
N CYS A 140 0.00 -6.42 -8.41
CA CYS A 140 -0.71 -6.67 -9.67
C CYS A 140 -1.82 -7.72 -9.47
N ILE A 141 -2.78 -7.79 -10.40
CA ILE A 141 -3.91 -8.74 -10.31
C ILE A 141 -3.79 -9.92 -11.27
N SER A 142 -4.24 -11.09 -10.81
CA SER A 142 -4.44 -12.30 -11.59
C SER A 142 -5.82 -12.92 -11.30
N PRO A 143 -6.40 -13.68 -12.23
CA PRO A 143 -7.73 -14.26 -12.04
C PRO A 143 -7.80 -15.22 -10.85
N GLU A 144 -6.71 -15.94 -10.56
CA GLU A 144 -6.62 -16.91 -9.46
C GLU A 144 -6.68 -16.24 -8.07
N ALA A 145 -6.32 -14.96 -7.96
CA ALA A 145 -6.37 -14.22 -6.70
C ALA A 145 -7.78 -13.71 -6.34
N ILE A 146 -8.73 -13.73 -7.30
CA ILE A 146 -10.08 -13.19 -7.10
C ILE A 146 -11.14 -14.29 -7.01
N VAL A 147 -10.87 -15.48 -7.54
CA VAL A 147 -11.73 -16.67 -7.36
C VAL A 147 -11.39 -17.30 -6.00
N THR A 148 -12.00 -16.80 -4.93
CA THR A 148 -12.17 -17.58 -3.70
C THR A 148 -13.24 -18.64 -3.95
N ASP A 149 -12.91 -19.89 -3.63
CA ASP A 149 -13.72 -21.10 -3.72
C ASP A 149 -15.24 -20.87 -3.59
N VAL A 150 -16.00 -21.25 -4.62
CA VAL A 150 -17.45 -21.42 -4.51
C VAL A 150 -17.72 -22.89 -4.17
N PRO A 151 -18.34 -23.17 -3.02
CA PRO A 151 -19.34 -24.21 -2.93
C PRO A 151 -20.72 -23.57 -2.93
N GLU A 152 -21.56 -23.99 -3.87
CA GLU A 152 -22.99 -23.71 -3.86
C GLU A 152 -23.61 -24.21 -2.55
N GLY A 153 -24.39 -23.35 -1.90
CA GLY A 153 -25.28 -23.81 -0.83
C GLY A 153 -25.50 -22.79 0.28
N GLU A 154 -26.75 -22.35 0.33
CA GLU A 154 -27.45 -21.88 1.54
C GLU A 154 -27.39 -20.40 1.91
N LYS A 155 -28.60 -19.83 1.86
CA LYS A 155 -29.04 -18.53 2.36
C LYS A 155 -28.33 -18.11 3.65
N SER A 156 -27.84 -16.88 3.69
CA SER A 156 -27.83 -16.10 4.91
C SER A 156 -28.31 -14.67 4.68
N ARG A 157 -29.61 -14.48 4.95
CA ARG A 157 -30.09 -13.27 5.63
C ARG A 157 -29.23 -13.09 6.89
N GLY A 158 -28.31 -12.14 6.85
CA GLY A 158 -27.45 -11.83 7.97
C GLY A 158 -26.53 -10.70 7.58
N GLN A 159 -26.89 -9.49 7.96
CA GLN A 159 -26.01 -8.33 7.95
C GLN A 159 -24.72 -8.70 8.67
N GLU A 160 -23.63 -8.93 7.94
CA GLU A 160 -22.32 -9.19 8.54
C GLU A 160 -21.95 -8.01 9.43
N ARG A 161 -22.12 -8.19 10.73
CA ARG A 161 -21.76 -7.19 11.73
C ARG A 161 -20.23 -7.21 11.85
N CYS A 162 -19.59 -6.11 11.46
CA CYS A 162 -18.14 -5.94 11.55
C CYS A 162 -17.58 -6.36 12.92
N ARG A 163 -16.60 -7.27 12.93
CA ARG A 163 -15.88 -7.70 14.13
C ARG A 163 -14.57 -6.93 14.27
N CYS A 164 -14.63 -5.74 14.87
CA CYS A 164 -13.44 -4.91 15.07
C CYS A 164 -12.60 -5.36 16.27
N ARG A 165 -11.27 -5.36 16.16
CA ARG A 165 -10.39 -5.65 17.29
C ARG A 165 -10.26 -4.41 18.17
N LYS A 166 -10.53 -4.55 19.47
CA LYS A 166 -10.38 -3.43 20.43
C LYS A 166 -8.93 -3.31 20.89
N THR A 167 -8.26 -2.24 20.46
CA THR A 167 -6.91 -1.90 20.95
C THR A 167 -6.98 -1.26 22.33
N LYS A 168 -6.43 -1.91 23.36
CA LYS A 168 -6.43 -1.38 24.73
C LYS A 168 -5.53 -0.14 24.85
N PRO A 169 -5.96 0.93 25.53
CA PRO A 169 -5.13 2.10 25.81
C PRO A 169 -4.13 1.79 26.93
N THR A 170 -2.99 1.21 26.56
CA THR A 170 -1.87 0.92 27.45
C THR A 170 -0.57 1.52 26.91
N LEU A 171 0.38 1.78 27.81
CA LEU A 171 1.70 2.30 27.42
C LEU A 171 2.41 1.35 26.44
N SER A 172 2.33 0.04 26.67
CA SER A 172 2.96 -0.95 25.79
C SER A 172 2.41 -0.87 24.36
N ASN A 173 1.09 -0.81 24.21
CA ASN A 173 0.46 -0.67 22.90
C ASN A 173 0.83 0.65 22.23
N TYR A 174 0.85 1.74 23.00
CA TYR A 174 1.23 3.06 22.50
C TYR A 174 2.65 3.08 21.92
N LEU A 175 3.62 2.55 22.68
CA LEU A 175 5.02 2.52 22.26
C LEU A 175 5.25 1.61 21.05
N ALA A 176 4.51 0.50 20.95
CA ALA A 176 4.65 -0.47 19.87
C ALA A 176 4.04 -0.01 18.53
N LYS A 177 3.01 0.85 18.56
CA LYS A 177 2.19 1.15 17.37
C LYS A 177 2.65 2.36 16.56
N ASN A 178 3.52 3.24 17.08
CA ASN A 178 4.08 4.39 16.36
C ASN A 178 3.05 5.22 15.54
N TYR A 179 1.97 5.67 16.19
CA TYR A 179 0.91 6.45 15.55
C TYR A 179 1.42 7.73 14.87
N SER A 180 0.94 8.02 13.66
CA SER A 180 1.30 9.22 12.89
C SER A 180 0.63 10.48 13.42
N TYR A 181 -0.63 10.38 13.88
CA TYR A 181 -1.38 11.49 14.45
C TYR A 181 -2.19 11.08 15.68
N ILE A 182 -2.44 12.05 16.55
CA ILE A 182 -3.24 11.95 17.76
C ILE A 182 -4.07 13.23 17.88
N ILE A 183 -5.39 13.09 17.76
CA ILE A 183 -6.33 14.22 17.77
C ILE A 183 -7.46 14.01 18.78
N HIS A 184 -7.91 15.09 19.40
CA HIS A 184 -9.22 15.18 20.04
C HIS A 184 -10.20 15.71 19.01
N ALA A 185 -11.24 14.96 18.72
CA ALA A 185 -12.22 15.36 17.73
C ALA A 185 -13.64 14.92 18.09
N LYS A 186 -14.61 15.68 17.58
CA LYS A 186 -16.03 15.32 17.65
C LYS A 186 -16.50 14.75 16.33
N VAL A 187 -17.06 13.55 16.34
CA VAL A 187 -17.59 12.91 15.13
C VAL A 187 -18.83 13.68 14.64
N LYS A 188 -18.84 14.10 13.38
CA LYS A 188 -19.94 14.83 12.74
C LYS A 188 -20.84 13.88 11.96
N SER A 189 -20.27 13.18 10.98
CA SER A 189 -20.98 12.24 10.12
C SER A 189 -20.12 11.02 9.83
N VAL A 190 -20.80 9.94 9.43
CA VAL A 190 -20.19 8.74 8.87
C VAL A 190 -20.90 8.51 7.55
N GLU A 191 -20.17 8.72 6.46
CA GLU A 191 -20.69 8.62 5.10
C GLU A 191 -20.10 7.36 4.45
N ARG A 192 -20.96 6.54 3.85
CA ARG A 192 -20.55 5.37 3.07
C ARG A 192 -20.59 5.75 1.59
N GLY A 193 -19.42 5.72 0.94
CA GLY A 193 -19.30 5.92 -0.50
C GLY A 193 -19.57 4.64 -1.29
N ASN A 194 -19.68 4.77 -2.61
CA ASN A 194 -20.07 3.68 -3.53
C ASN A 194 -18.97 2.63 -3.82
N CYS A 195 -17.94 2.52 -2.96
CA CYS A 195 -16.72 1.73 -3.23
C CYS A 195 -16.19 1.00 -1.97
N ASN A 196 -17.05 0.69 -1.01
CA ASN A 196 -16.63 0.24 0.33
C ASN A 196 -15.72 1.26 1.06
N GLU A 197 -15.79 2.53 0.69
CA GLU A 197 -15.10 3.63 1.38
C GLU A 197 -16.03 4.20 2.46
N ILE A 198 -15.54 4.29 3.69
CA ILE A 198 -16.28 4.95 4.77
C ILE A 198 -15.51 6.19 5.19
N THR A 199 -16.10 7.34 4.94
CA THR A 199 -15.56 8.64 5.33
C THR A 199 -16.19 9.05 6.66
N THR A 200 -15.37 9.14 7.70
CA THR A 200 -15.79 9.69 8.99
C THR A 200 -15.38 11.14 9.07
N VAL A 201 -16.33 12.06 8.97
CA VAL A 201 -16.05 13.49 9.12
C VAL A 201 -15.97 13.81 10.61
N VAL A 202 -14.84 14.36 11.04
CA VAL A 202 -14.62 14.77 12.43
C VAL A 202 -14.27 16.24 12.51
N ASP A 203 -14.67 16.89 13.59
CA ASP A 203 -14.37 18.27 13.91
C ASP A 203 -13.24 18.29 14.93
N VAL A 204 -12.04 18.68 14.47
CA VAL A 204 -10.81 18.61 15.27
C VAL A 204 -10.78 19.74 16.27
N LYS A 205 -10.72 19.40 17.56
CA LYS A 205 -10.68 20.35 18.68
C LYS A 205 -9.28 20.61 19.20
N ASP A 206 -8.45 19.57 19.26
CA ASP A 206 -7.07 19.65 19.74
C ASP A 206 -6.19 18.64 19.00
N ILE A 207 -4.92 18.99 18.80
CA ILE A 207 -3.93 18.18 18.09
C ILE A 207 -2.78 17.91 19.05
N LEU A 208 -2.70 16.67 19.54
CA LEU A 208 -1.71 16.26 20.52
C LEU A 208 -0.40 15.80 19.86
N LYS A 209 -0.50 15.24 18.66
CA LYS A 209 0.62 14.81 17.83
C LYS A 209 0.17 14.81 16.38
N SER A 210 1.01 15.28 15.48
CA SER A 210 0.80 15.04 14.05
C SER A 210 2.13 15.02 13.31
N SER A 211 2.21 14.16 12.30
CA SER A 211 3.36 14.10 11.38
C SER A 211 3.23 15.14 10.26
N THR A 212 2.00 15.54 9.93
CA THR A 212 1.69 16.62 8.97
C THR A 212 0.74 17.65 9.58
N PRO A 213 0.67 18.88 9.03
CA PRO A 213 -0.26 19.89 9.52
C PRO A 213 -1.72 19.43 9.36
N ILE A 214 -2.44 19.31 10.48
CA ILE A 214 -3.88 19.05 10.50
C ILE A 214 -4.59 20.36 10.86
N PRO A 215 -5.60 20.82 10.10
CA PRO A 215 -6.35 22.01 10.45
C PRO A 215 -7.29 21.75 11.64
N LEU A 216 -7.49 22.77 12.49
CA LEU A 216 -8.51 22.78 13.55
C LEU A 216 -9.89 23.07 12.93
N SER A 217 -10.35 22.16 12.09
CA SER A 217 -11.60 22.26 11.36
C SER A 217 -12.21 20.88 11.15
N GLN A 218 -13.23 20.80 10.31
CA GLN A 218 -13.71 19.52 9.81
C GLN A 218 -12.65 18.88 8.92
N VAL A 219 -12.33 17.62 9.20
CA VAL A 219 -11.42 16.80 8.40
C VAL A 219 -12.02 15.41 8.16
N PRO A 220 -11.83 14.83 6.97
CA PRO A 220 -12.25 13.47 6.69
C PRO A 220 -11.22 12.46 7.19
N LEU A 221 -11.69 11.42 7.89
CA LEU A 221 -10.92 10.22 8.18
C LEU A 221 -11.39 9.08 7.26
N LEU A 222 -10.47 8.52 6.48
CA LEU A 222 -10.79 7.54 5.45
C LEU A 222 -10.61 6.11 5.97
N THR A 223 -11.66 5.30 5.87
CA THR A 223 -11.60 3.85 6.12
C THR A 223 -11.60 3.11 4.79
N ASN A 224 -10.61 2.25 4.59
CA ASN A 224 -10.46 1.48 3.35
C ASN A 224 -11.10 0.08 3.40
N SER A 225 -12.28 -0.04 4.00
CA SER A 225 -13.03 -1.31 4.01
C SER A 225 -14.52 -1.06 4.19
N SER A 226 -15.34 -2.05 3.83
CA SER A 226 -16.79 -2.05 4.07
C SER A 226 -17.14 -2.01 5.57
N CYS A 227 -16.13 -2.17 6.44
CA CYS A 227 -16.24 -2.15 7.88
C CYS A 227 -15.52 -0.96 8.52
N GLN A 228 -16.29 -0.10 9.18
CA GLN A 228 -15.73 1.00 9.97
C GLN A 228 -15.18 0.46 11.30
N CYS A 229 -13.88 0.15 11.31
CA CYS A 229 -13.16 -0.29 12.49
C CYS A 229 -12.02 0.69 12.82
N PRO A 230 -11.99 1.28 14.03
CA PRO A 230 -12.96 1.14 15.12
C PRO A 230 -14.32 1.79 14.82
N PRO A 231 -15.43 1.27 15.38
CA PRO A 231 -16.76 1.80 15.11
C PRO A 231 -16.94 3.17 15.78
N LEU A 232 -17.28 4.17 14.98
CA LEU A 232 -17.57 5.54 15.42
C LEU A 232 -19.01 5.90 15.10
N GLN A 233 -19.62 6.72 15.95
CA GLN A 233 -20.98 7.22 15.76
C GLN A 233 -21.00 8.75 15.80
N PRO A 234 -21.90 9.40 15.05
CA PRO A 234 -22.09 10.84 15.14
C PRO A 234 -22.26 11.33 16.57
N LYS A 235 -21.80 12.57 16.84
CA LYS A 235 -21.83 13.25 18.13
C LYS A 235 -20.90 12.69 19.21
N GLN A 236 -20.14 11.62 18.94
CA GLN A 236 -19.14 11.12 19.88
C GLN A 236 -17.96 12.10 20.00
N ASP A 237 -17.53 12.37 21.24
CA ASP A 237 -16.32 13.12 21.54
C ASP A 237 -15.20 12.14 21.89
N VAL A 238 -14.18 12.08 21.06
CA VAL A 238 -13.21 10.98 21.06
C VAL A 238 -11.78 11.47 20.93
N LEU A 239 -10.87 10.68 21.50
CA LEU A 239 -9.46 10.71 21.19
C LEU A 239 -9.18 9.65 20.13
N ILE A 240 -8.53 10.05 19.04
CA ILE A 240 -8.17 9.17 17.92
C ILE A 240 -6.66 9.15 17.78
N MET A 241 -6.07 7.97 17.78
CA MET A 241 -4.65 7.73 17.48
C MET A 241 -4.55 6.78 16.31
N CYS A 242 -3.99 7.24 15.20
CA CYS A 242 -4.04 6.49 13.96
C CYS A 242 -2.91 6.92 13.01
N TYR A 243 -3.04 6.52 11.74
CA TYR A 243 -1.98 6.55 10.76
C TYR A 243 -2.33 7.45 9.59
N GLU A 244 -1.28 8.02 9.01
CA GLU A 244 -1.38 8.79 7.79
C GLU A 244 -0.87 7.97 6.61
N TRP A 245 -1.55 8.06 5.47
CA TRP A 245 -1.12 7.43 4.23
C TRP A 245 -1.23 8.41 3.07
N ARG A 246 -0.12 8.66 2.35
CA ARG A 246 -0.07 9.60 1.21
C ARG A 246 -0.75 10.96 1.50
N SER A 247 -0.43 11.55 2.65
CA SER A 247 -0.99 12.82 3.11
C SER A 247 -2.49 12.80 3.42
N ARG A 248 -3.05 11.63 3.76
CA ARG A 248 -4.45 11.46 4.18
C ARG A 248 -4.53 10.85 5.55
N LEU A 249 -5.46 11.34 6.36
CA LEU A 249 -5.76 10.78 7.67
C LEU A 249 -6.62 9.52 7.48
N MET A 250 -6.05 8.37 7.83
CA MET A 250 -6.76 7.09 7.73
C MET A 250 -7.44 6.76 9.06
N LEU A 251 -8.48 5.93 9.02
CA LEU A 251 -9.09 5.25 10.17
C LEU A 251 -9.04 3.74 9.90
N LEU A 252 -8.08 3.05 10.51
CA LEU A 252 -7.77 1.63 10.27
C LEU A 252 -8.07 0.77 11.52
N ASP A 253 -8.25 -0.55 11.37
CA ASP A 253 -8.52 -1.47 12.49
C ASP A 253 -7.44 -1.43 13.60
N GLY A 254 -6.20 -1.07 13.23
CA GLY A 254 -5.09 -0.89 14.17
C GLY A 254 -5.12 0.41 14.99
N CYS A 255 -6.14 1.25 14.82
CA CYS A 255 -6.22 2.55 15.47
C CYS A 255 -6.82 2.48 16.88
N LEU A 256 -6.38 3.40 17.72
CA LEU A 256 -6.86 3.51 19.09
C LEU A 256 -7.87 4.64 19.14
N VAL A 257 -9.11 4.29 19.46
CA VAL A 257 -10.22 5.23 19.62
C VAL A 257 -10.81 5.05 21.00
N GLU A 258 -10.82 6.12 21.78
CA GLU A 258 -11.37 6.14 23.13
C GLU A 258 -12.25 7.37 23.32
N LYS A 259 -13.26 7.26 24.19
CA LYS A 259 -14.06 8.43 24.59
C LYS A 259 -13.14 9.46 25.24
N TRP A 260 -13.28 10.72 24.86
CA TRP A 260 -12.46 11.80 25.42
C TRP A 260 -12.67 11.91 26.93
N LYS A 261 -11.55 11.93 27.68
CA LYS A 261 -11.49 12.12 29.12
C LYS A 261 -10.19 12.86 29.47
N ASP A 262 -10.24 13.88 30.32
CA ASP A 262 -9.03 14.66 30.68
C ASP A 262 -7.94 13.81 31.33
N GLN A 263 -8.33 12.81 32.13
CA GLN A 263 -7.40 11.84 32.72
C GLN A 263 -6.60 11.09 31.66
N LEU A 264 -7.25 10.78 30.53
CA LEU A 264 -6.65 10.06 29.43
C LEU A 264 -5.63 10.95 28.69
N ASN A 265 -5.96 12.23 28.45
CA ASN A 265 -5.03 13.22 27.90
C ASN A 265 -3.75 13.35 28.76
N ARG A 266 -3.90 13.49 30.09
CA ARG A 266 -2.76 13.50 31.02
C ARG A 266 -1.93 12.23 30.96
N ARG A 267 -2.58 11.07 30.77
CA ARG A 267 -1.89 9.78 30.63
C ARG A 267 -1.07 9.72 29.34
N PHE A 268 -1.61 10.22 28.22
CA PHE A 268 -0.91 10.28 26.95
C PHE A 268 0.29 11.21 26.95
N LYS A 269 0.17 12.41 27.53
CA LYS A 269 1.30 13.32 27.70
C LYS A 269 2.46 12.65 28.45
N ARG A 270 2.16 11.85 29.48
CA ARG A 270 3.18 11.04 30.20
C ARG A 270 3.77 9.92 29.34
N TRP A 271 2.98 9.30 28.46
CA TRP A 271 3.49 8.27 27.54
C TRP A 271 4.42 8.86 26.49
N GLU A 272 4.08 10.03 25.95
CA GLU A 272 4.92 10.74 24.99
C GLU A 272 6.27 11.15 25.61
N GLN A 273 6.27 11.66 26.84
CA GLN A 273 7.49 11.96 27.59
C GLN A 273 8.39 10.71 27.73
N ARG A 274 7.80 9.55 28.04
CA ARG A 274 8.55 8.28 28.13
C ARG A 274 9.13 7.83 26.78
N LEU A 275 8.36 8.00 25.69
CA LEU A 275 8.81 7.68 24.34
C LEU A 275 10.01 8.55 23.94
N GLN A 276 9.97 9.85 24.25
CA GLN A 276 11.08 10.78 24.00
C GLN A 276 12.33 10.42 24.80
N GLU A 277 12.19 10.07 26.08
CA GLU A 277 13.31 9.63 26.92
C GLU A 277 13.93 8.32 26.40
N GLN A 278 13.12 7.36 25.94
CA GLN A 278 13.63 6.13 25.31
C GLN A 278 14.42 6.44 24.03
N LYS A 279 13.89 7.29 23.15
CA LYS A 279 14.59 7.72 21.92
C LYS A 279 15.93 8.39 22.25
N ARG A 280 15.97 9.24 23.29
CA ARG A 280 17.19 9.91 23.76
C ARG A 280 18.23 8.92 24.29
N ARG A 281 17.80 7.90 25.06
CA ARG A 281 18.69 6.84 25.57
C ARG A 281 19.26 5.98 24.44
N THR A 282 18.43 5.57 23.48
CA THR A 282 18.89 4.81 22.31
C THR A 282 19.87 5.60 21.45
N ALA A 283 19.64 6.90 21.27
CA ALA A 283 20.57 7.78 20.57
C ALA A 283 21.93 7.89 21.30
N ARG A 284 21.92 8.02 22.63
CA ARG A 284 23.16 8.04 23.45
C ARG A 284 23.94 6.73 23.36
N SER A 285 23.25 5.58 23.41
CA SER A 285 23.89 4.27 23.27
C SER A 285 24.49 4.05 21.87
N LYS A 286 23.82 4.52 20.80
CA LYS A 286 24.39 4.50 19.45
C LYS A 286 25.66 5.35 19.33
N ASN A 287 25.70 6.53 19.95
CA ASN A 287 26.88 7.40 19.95
C ASN A 287 28.04 6.85 20.79
N GLN A 288 27.77 6.10 21.86
CA GLN A 288 28.83 5.44 22.64
C GLN A 288 29.43 4.23 21.91
N ASN A 289 28.61 3.50 21.13
CA ASN A 289 29.10 2.38 20.34
C ASN A 289 29.85 2.81 19.05
N SER A 290 29.55 3.99 18.48
CA SER A 290 30.36 4.54 17.38
C SER A 290 31.71 5.11 17.85
N GLY A 291 31.82 5.54 19.11
CA GLY A 291 33.08 6.01 19.71
C GLY A 291 34.06 4.88 20.08
N ARG A 292 33.62 3.62 20.15
CA ARG A 292 34.47 2.48 20.56
C ARG A 292 35.14 1.76 19.39
N SER A 293 34.78 2.11 18.14
CA SER A 293 35.43 1.57 16.92
C SER A 293 36.60 2.44 16.42
N GLY A 294 36.96 3.51 17.15
CA GLY A 294 37.95 4.51 16.72
C GLY A 294 39.27 4.54 17.51
N GLN A 295 39.50 3.64 18.47
CA GLN A 295 40.74 3.61 19.25
C GLN A 295 41.22 2.17 19.49
N SER A 296 42.01 1.66 18.54
CA SER A 296 43.04 0.65 18.80
C SER A 296 44.11 0.78 17.73
N GLY A 297 45.17 1.54 18.03
CA GLY A 297 46.28 1.71 17.12
C GLY A 297 47.33 2.69 17.62
N ALA A 298 48.12 2.28 18.62
CA ALA A 298 49.55 2.59 18.71
C ALA A 298 50.13 2.04 20.03
N LEU A 299 50.76 0.88 19.97
CA LEU A 299 51.83 0.51 20.90
C LEU A 299 53.04 0.02 20.09
N LYS A 300 54.17 0.67 20.37
CA LYS A 300 55.47 0.56 19.71
C LYS A 300 56.11 -0.81 19.92
N LEU A 301 56.84 -1.28 18.90
CA LEU A 301 57.84 -2.35 18.97
C LEU A 301 58.93 -2.04 20.02
N PRO A 302 59.58 -3.09 20.55
CA PRO A 302 61.01 -3.20 20.23
C PRO A 302 61.54 -4.63 19.95
N SER A 303 62.56 -4.63 19.09
CA SER A 303 63.78 -5.46 19.07
C SER A 303 63.71 -6.99 18.85
N LYS A 304 64.36 -7.39 17.73
CA LYS A 304 64.95 -8.71 17.48
C LYS A 304 65.98 -9.10 18.56
N ASN A 305 66.08 -10.39 18.87
CA ASN A 305 67.36 -11.06 19.12
C ASN A 305 67.26 -12.58 18.81
N THR A 306 68.11 -13.00 17.86
CA THR A 306 68.90 -14.24 17.71
C THR A 306 68.44 -15.61 18.29
N ASN A 307 68.43 -16.62 17.41
CA ASN A 307 68.34 -18.08 17.69
C ASN A 307 69.52 -18.61 18.55
N PRO A 308 69.46 -19.85 19.08
CA PRO A 308 69.94 -21.02 18.31
C PRO A 308 69.13 -22.33 18.45
N LEU A 309 69.44 -23.27 17.53
CA LEU A 309 68.94 -24.65 17.38
C LEU A 309 68.97 -25.50 18.66
N ILE A 310 67.96 -26.37 18.87
CA ILE A 310 68.13 -27.75 19.37
C ILE A 310 67.16 -28.71 18.64
N SER A 311 67.70 -29.89 18.36
CA SER A 311 67.29 -31.06 17.56
C SER A 311 66.04 -31.85 18.00
N GLY A 312 65.23 -32.27 16.99
CA GLY A 312 64.43 -33.52 16.80
C GLY A 312 63.76 -34.29 17.96
N PRO A 313 63.04 -35.41 17.70
CA PRO A 313 62.79 -36.06 16.41
C PRO A 313 61.30 -36.32 16.07
N LYS A 314 61.11 -36.68 14.79
CA LYS A 314 59.89 -37.16 14.14
C LYS A 314 59.42 -38.53 14.66
N LYS A 315 58.09 -38.76 14.67
CA LYS A 315 57.42 -40.03 14.33
C LYS A 315 56.15 -39.70 13.51
N ALA A 316 56.15 -39.96 12.20
CA ALA A 316 55.61 -41.17 11.53
C ALA A 316 54.07 -41.27 11.70
N VAL A 317 53.27 -40.78 10.74
CA VAL A 317 52.69 -41.53 9.60
C VAL A 317 51.80 -42.70 10.03
N LYS A 318 50.48 -42.60 9.80
CA LYS A 318 49.80 -43.54 8.88
C LYS A 318 48.43 -43.04 8.41
N THR A 319 48.28 -43.17 7.10
CA THR A 319 47.17 -42.85 6.22
C THR A 319 46.16 -44.01 6.11
N ARG A 320 44.93 -43.67 5.70
CA ARG A 320 43.89 -44.41 4.91
C ARG A 320 42.57 -44.51 5.68
N ASN A 321 41.51 -43.80 5.28
CA ASN A 321 40.75 -43.78 4.00
C ASN A 321 39.75 -44.93 3.90
N SER A 322 38.55 -44.55 3.43
CA SER A 322 37.53 -45.34 2.72
C SER A 322 36.22 -45.66 3.46
N GLN A 323 35.18 -45.04 2.89
CA GLN A 323 33.97 -45.67 2.34
C GLN A 323 32.64 -45.64 3.12
N ARG A 324 31.69 -45.00 2.42
CA ARG A 324 30.24 -45.11 2.43
C ARG A 324 29.73 -46.54 2.66
N GLU A 325 28.60 -46.65 3.34
CA GLU A 325 27.53 -47.55 2.93
C GLU A 325 26.15 -46.98 3.26
N ILE A 326 25.20 -47.28 2.38
CA ILE A 326 23.81 -46.82 2.31
C ILE A 326 22.94 -48.06 2.58
N SER A 327 21.73 -47.81 3.12
CA SER A 327 20.49 -48.65 3.08
C SER A 327 20.28 -49.66 4.23
N PRO A 328 19.05 -50.22 4.43
CA PRO A 328 17.74 -49.93 3.83
C PRO A 328 16.53 -49.85 4.81
N LYS A 329 15.35 -49.55 4.24
CA LYS A 329 13.98 -49.67 4.79
C LYS A 329 13.55 -51.14 5.04
N LYS A 330 12.70 -51.34 6.06
CA LYS A 330 11.46 -52.14 6.15
C LYS A 330 11.04 -52.14 7.64
N VAL A 331 9.78 -51.95 8.03
CA VAL A 331 8.57 -52.73 7.72
C VAL A 331 7.37 -51.81 7.52
#